data_AF-A0A7X1XX86-F1
#
_entry.id   AF-A0A7X1XX86-F1
#
_cell.length_a   1.000
_cell.length_b   1.000
_cell.length_c   1.000
_cell.angle_alpha   90.00
_cell.angle_beta   90.00
_cell.angle_gamma   90.00
#
_symmetry.space_group_name_H-M   'P 1'
#
loop_
_entity.id
_entity.type
_entity.pdbx_description
1 polymer ?
#
loop_
_entity_poly.entity_id
_entity_poly.type
_entity_poly.pdbx_seq_one_letter_code
_entity_poly.pdbx_strand_id
1 'polypeptide(L)'
;MEGNNQNSDTIDESSGGFAVSQTVILWGIAALVLAILGCTFNTSPMVLRAGFFAKFFAVVLGTGLGLAGALLGDALRKFAHPESVYTNGGFFQLIWIKVFWACGPQVIGLGIGVALGCSLILK
;
A
#
# COMPACT_ATOMS: atom_id res chain seq x y z
N MET A 1 -15.39 21.87 46.77
CA MET A 1 -14.31 22.78 46.34
C MET A 1 -13.11 21.92 46.03
N GLU A 2 -12.53 22.13 44.83
CA GLU A 2 -11.28 21.55 44.30
C GLU A 2 -11.21 20.01 44.14
N GLY A 3 -10.69 19.46 43.04
CA GLY A 3 -9.87 20.06 41.99
C GLY A 3 -9.81 19.22 40.70
N ASN A 4 -9.68 20.00 39.63
CA ASN A 4 -9.32 19.74 38.25
C ASN A 4 -8.15 18.75 38.02
N ASN A 5 -8.05 18.25 36.79
CA ASN A 5 -6.88 17.70 36.06
C ASN A 5 -6.83 16.19 35.78
N GLN A 6 -7.51 15.81 34.70
CA GLN A 6 -6.98 14.85 33.72
C GLN A 6 -7.30 15.40 32.31
N ASN A 7 -6.65 16.51 31.98
CA ASN A 7 -6.30 16.81 30.60
C ASN A 7 -5.09 15.92 30.26
N SER A 8 -5.31 14.86 29.49
CA SER A 8 -4.24 14.16 28.78
C SER A 8 -4.82 13.45 27.57
N ASP A 9 -4.59 14.11 26.43
CA ASP A 9 -4.50 13.53 25.10
C ASP A 9 -5.82 13.22 24.38
N THR A 10 -6.73 14.21 24.34
CA THR A 10 -7.42 14.46 23.07
C THR A 10 -6.35 14.85 22.06
N ILE A 11 -5.93 13.91 21.22
CA ILE A 11 -5.27 14.23 19.95
C ILE A 11 -6.37 14.86 19.09
N ASP A 12 -6.62 16.14 19.33
CA ASP A 12 -7.51 16.96 18.54
C ASP A 12 -6.88 17.20 17.17
N GLU A 13 -7.69 16.86 16.18
CA GLU A 13 -7.66 17.25 14.77
C GLU A 13 -6.68 18.39 14.41
N SER A 14 -5.73 18.06 13.53
CA SER A 14 -5.44 18.89 12.37
C SER A 14 -5.08 17.93 11.23
N SER A 15 -5.53 18.06 9.99
CA SER A 15 -5.72 19.31 9.26
C SER A 15 -6.70 19.09 8.10
N GLY A 16 -7.62 20.03 7.89
CA GLY A 16 -8.50 20.06 6.73
C GLY A 16 -7.73 20.32 5.43
N GLY A 17 -7.44 19.27 4.67
CA GLY A 17 -6.90 19.37 3.32
C GLY A 17 -7.16 18.09 2.53
N PHE A 18 -8.16 18.12 1.64
CA PHE A 18 -8.63 17.02 0.79
C PHE A 18 -8.83 15.68 1.53
N ALA A 19 -10.08 15.24 1.71
CA ALA A 19 -10.42 13.92 2.26
C ALA A 19 -9.93 12.77 1.35
N VAL A 20 -8.62 12.55 1.30
CA VAL A 20 -7.98 11.36 0.77
C VAL A 20 -8.02 10.36 1.92
N SER A 21 -8.66 9.20 1.71
CA SER A 21 -8.71 8.15 2.72
C SER A 21 -7.29 7.85 3.21
N GLN A 22 -7.07 7.81 4.53
CA GLN A 22 -5.77 7.48 5.15
C GLN A 22 -5.12 6.23 4.51
N THR A 23 -5.94 5.26 4.12
CA THR A 23 -5.56 4.06 3.38
C THR A 23 -4.89 4.39 2.04
N VAL A 24 -5.44 5.31 1.25
CA VAL A 24 -4.89 5.74 -0.05
C VAL A 24 -3.54 6.44 0.13
N ILE A 25 -3.40 7.27 1.17
CA ILE A 25 -2.13 7.94 1.47
C ILE A 25 -1.06 6.91 1.84
N LEU A 26 -1.38 5.99 2.76
CA LEU A 26 -0.44 4.92 3.17
C LEU A 26 -0.03 4.05 1.98
N TRP A 27 -0.97 3.61 1.16
CA TRP A 27 -0.67 2.81 -0.03
C TRP A 27 0.08 3.60 -1.10
N GLY A 28 -0.16 4.91 -1.23
CA GLY A 28 0.59 5.78 -2.13
C GLY A 28 2.04 5.93 -1.72
N ILE A 29 2.31 6.15 -0.43
CA ILE A 29 3.68 6.18 0.11
C ILE A 29 4.34 4.82 -0.09
N ALA A 30 3.65 3.72 0.22
CA ALA A 30 4.18 2.37 0.03
C ALA A 30 4.52 2.10 -1.45
N ALA A 31 3.65 2.50 -2.38
CA ALA A 31 3.87 2.34 -3.82
C ALA A 31 5.06 3.17 -4.30
N LEU A 32 5.22 4.40 -3.79
CA LEU A 32 6.35 5.26 -4.11
C LEU A 32 7.67 4.66 -3.64
N VAL A 33 7.73 4.20 -2.38
CA VAL A 33 8.91 3.54 -1.83
C VAL A 33 9.24 2.29 -2.64
N LEU A 34 8.26 1.43 -2.92
CA LEU A 34 8.50 0.22 -3.69
C LEU A 34 8.94 0.50 -5.13
N ALA A 35 8.43 1.55 -5.78
CA ALA A 35 8.86 1.96 -7.11
C ALA A 35 10.32 2.47 -7.10
N ILE A 36 10.70 3.25 -6.09
CA ILE A 36 12.09 3.73 -5.93
C ILE A 36 13.03 2.55 -5.66
N LEU A 37 12.66 1.65 -4.75
CA LEU A 37 13.46 0.45 -4.46
C LEU A 37 13.55 -0.46 -5.67
N GLY A 38 12.44 -0.65 -6.38
CA GLY A 38 12.38 -1.42 -7.63
C GLY A 38 13.26 -0.83 -8.73
N CYS A 39 13.42 0.50 -8.82
CA CYS A 39 14.33 1.12 -9.77
C CYS A 39 15.80 1.09 -9.30
N THR A 40 16.03 1.12 -7.98
CA THR A 40 17.37 1.18 -7.38
C THR A 40 18.05 -0.19 -7.32
N PHE A 41 17.32 -1.23 -6.88
CA PHE A 41 17.84 -2.58 -6.75
C PHE A 41 17.76 -3.39 -8.04
N ASN A 42 17.10 -2.88 -9.08
CA ASN A 42 17.05 -3.57 -10.37
C ASN A 42 18.37 -3.37 -11.11
N THR A 43 19.26 -4.35 -10.97
CA THR A 43 20.55 -4.42 -11.66
C THR A 43 20.44 -4.91 -13.10
N SER A 44 19.23 -4.98 -13.67
CA SER A 44 19.06 -5.29 -15.08
C SER A 44 19.79 -4.25 -15.95
N PRO A 45 20.55 -4.67 -16.98
CA PRO A 45 21.27 -3.75 -17.87
C PRO A 45 20.35 -2.71 -18.53
N MET A 46 19.07 -3.05 -18.65
CA MET A 46 17.98 -2.21 -19.14
C MET A 46 17.69 -0.99 -18.23
N VAL A 47 17.74 -1.16 -16.91
CA VAL A 47 17.52 -0.08 -15.93
C VAL A 47 18.80 0.70 -15.65
N LEU A 48 19.96 0.05 -15.76
CA LEU A 48 21.27 0.68 -15.59
C LEU A 48 21.61 1.64 -16.73
N ARG A 49 21.16 1.36 -17.95
CA ARG A 49 21.38 2.21 -19.14
C ARG A 49 20.31 3.29 -19.34
N ALA A 50 19.21 3.23 -18.59
CA ALA A 50 18.13 4.20 -18.66
C ALA A 50 18.56 5.57 -18.12
N GLY A 51 18.30 6.63 -18.91
CA GLY A 51 18.58 8.01 -18.51
C GLY A 51 17.71 8.48 -17.33
N PHE A 52 18.07 9.60 -16.71
CA PHE A 52 17.38 10.17 -15.55
C PHE A 52 15.86 10.32 -15.76
N PHE A 53 15.45 10.84 -16.92
CA PHE A 53 14.03 11.01 -17.24
C PHE A 53 13.27 9.68 -17.35
N ALA A 54 13.88 8.64 -17.92
CA ALA A 54 13.26 7.33 -18.02
C ALA A 54 13.05 6.71 -16.62
N LYS A 55 14.01 6.86 -15.72
CA LYS A 55 13.87 6.44 -14.31
C LYS A 55 12.80 7.23 -13.58
N PHE A 56 12.76 8.55 -13.78
CA PHE A 56 11.74 9.42 -13.19
C PHE A 56 10.33 9.01 -13.62
N PHE A 57 10.09 8.86 -14.92
CA PHE A 57 8.80 8.39 -15.42
C PHE A 57 8.49 6.98 -14.93
N ALA A 58 9.48 6.08 -14.87
CA ALA A 58 9.29 4.71 -14.36
C ALA A 58 8.81 4.69 -12.90
N VAL A 59 9.33 5.60 -12.07
CA VAL A 59 8.87 5.77 -10.68
C VAL A 59 7.48 6.38 -10.63
N VAL A 60 7.18 7.39 -11.45
CA VAL A 60 5.86 8.03 -11.49
C VAL A 60 4.77 7.04 -11.92
N LEU A 61 4.97 6.33 -13.04
CA LEU A 61 4.02 5.33 -13.51
C LEU A 61 3.97 4.11 -12.59
N GLY A 62 5.12 3.65 -12.07
CA GLY A 62 5.19 2.57 -11.08
C GLY A 62 4.40 2.90 -9.82
N THR A 63 4.50 4.13 -9.34
CA THR A 63 3.74 4.61 -8.17
C THR A 63 2.24 4.67 -8.46
N GLY A 64 1.85 5.23 -9.62
CA GLY A 64 0.44 5.33 -10.02
C GLY A 64 -0.23 3.97 -10.19
N LEU A 65 0.42 3.05 -10.92
CA LEU A 65 -0.08 1.68 -11.12
C LEU A 65 0.01 0.84 -9.85
N GLY A 66 1.03 1.04 -9.02
CA GLY A 66 1.15 0.41 -7.69
C GLY A 66 0.01 0.80 -6.76
N LEU A 67 -0.33 2.09 -6.70
CA LEU A 67 -1.48 2.58 -5.94
C LEU A 67 -2.79 2.00 -6.51
N ALA A 68 -2.99 2.01 -7.83
CA ALA A 68 -4.16 1.42 -8.46
C ALA A 68 -4.31 -0.08 -8.14
N GLY A 69 -3.21 -0.83 -8.18
CA GLY A 69 -3.16 -2.24 -7.81
C GLY A 69 -3.48 -2.49 -6.33
N ALA A 70 -2.96 -1.64 -5.43
CA ALA A 70 -3.27 -1.71 -4.00
C ALA A 70 -4.76 -1.45 -3.71
N LEU A 71 -5.34 -0.44 -4.37
CA LEU A 71 -6.77 -0.13 -4.25
C LEU A 71 -7.65 -1.24 -4.83
N LEU A 72 -7.23 -1.84 -5.94
CA LEU A 72 -7.92 -3.01 -6.51
C LEU A 72 -7.84 -4.21 -5.56
N GLY A 73 -6.70 -4.42 -4.90
CA GLY A 73 -6.57 -5.42 -3.83
C GLY A 73 -7.47 -5.15 -2.63
N ASP A 74 -7.66 -3.89 -2.23
CA ASP A 74 -8.58 -3.52 -1.15
C ASP A 74 -10.04 -3.72 -1.57
N ALA A 75 -10.37 -3.44 -2.84
CA ALA A 75 -11.67 -3.76 -3.40
C ALA A 75 -11.92 -5.27 -3.37
N LEU A 76 -10.96 -6.09 -3.83
CA LEU A 76 -11.04 -7.55 -3.75
C LEU A 76 -11.21 -8.06 -2.33
N ARG A 77 -10.50 -7.47 -1.36
CA ARG A 77 -10.69 -7.77 0.06
C ARG A 77 -12.14 -7.49 0.48
N LYS A 78 -12.69 -6.34 0.13
CA LYS A 78 -14.07 -5.97 0.46
C LYS A 78 -15.12 -6.86 -0.20
N PHE A 79 -14.84 -7.36 -1.41
CA PHE A 79 -15.75 -8.25 -2.13
C PHE A 79 -15.71 -9.70 -1.64
N ALA A 80 -14.54 -10.21 -1.27
CA ALA A 80 -14.36 -11.62 -0.99
C ALA A 80 -14.20 -11.98 0.49
N HIS A 81 -14.00 -11.00 1.38
CA HIS A 81 -13.91 -11.27 2.82
C HIS A 81 -15.28 -11.67 3.39
N PRO A 82 -15.44 -12.91 3.88
CA PRO A 82 -16.69 -13.34 4.50
C PRO A 82 -16.91 -12.63 5.85
N GLU A 83 -18.12 -12.17 6.12
CA GLU A 83 -18.52 -11.50 7.38
C GLU A 83 -18.41 -12.42 8.62
N SER A 84 -18.32 -13.73 8.44
CA SER A 84 -17.97 -14.64 9.54
C SER A 84 -17.18 -15.84 9.02
N VAL A 85 -15.98 -16.04 9.55
CA VAL A 85 -15.15 -17.22 9.27
C VAL A 85 -15.15 -18.09 10.51
N TYR A 86 -16.10 -19.02 10.58
CA TYR A 86 -16.14 -20.05 11.61
C TYR A 86 -15.14 -21.16 11.24
N THR A 87 -14.02 -21.25 11.96
CA THR A 87 -13.08 -22.37 11.80
C THR A 87 -13.29 -23.38 12.92
N ASN A 88 -13.20 -24.67 12.59
CA ASN A 88 -13.15 -25.78 13.55
C ASN A 88 -11.69 -26.06 14.00
N GLY A 89 -10.72 -25.18 13.69
CA GLY A 89 -9.28 -25.48 13.67
C GLY A 89 -8.37 -24.64 14.59
N GLY A 90 -8.92 -24.01 15.62
CA GLY A 90 -8.15 -23.31 16.66
C GLY A 90 -7.74 -21.86 16.34
N PHE A 91 -7.23 -21.16 17.35
CA PHE A 91 -6.96 -19.71 17.36
C PHE A 91 -5.98 -19.25 16.26
N PHE A 92 -4.92 -20.02 16.01
CA PHE A 92 -3.88 -19.64 15.04
C PHE A 92 -4.38 -19.62 13.59
N GLN A 93 -5.32 -20.49 13.22
CA GLN A 93 -5.87 -20.53 11.87
C GLN A 93 -6.75 -19.30 11.59
N LEU A 94 -7.51 -18.82 12.58
CA LEU A 94 -8.25 -17.56 12.46
C LEU A 94 -7.31 -16.36 12.30
N ILE A 95 -6.22 -16.32 13.08
CA ILE A 95 -5.29 -15.19 13.05
C ILE A 95 -4.61 -15.12 11.67
N TRP A 96 -4.16 -16.26 11.13
CA TRP A 96 -3.54 -16.31 9.80
C TRP A 96 -4.51 -15.89 8.69
N ILE A 97 -5.77 -16.36 8.72
CA ILE A 97 -6.76 -15.96 7.72
C ILE A 97 -7.02 -14.45 7.77
N LYS A 98 -7.08 -13.87 8.98
CA LYS A 98 -7.35 -12.45 9.17
C LYS A 98 -6.18 -11.60 8.68
N VAL A 99 -4.94 -12.03 8.93
CA VAL A 99 -3.73 -11.37 8.42
C VAL A 99 -3.63 -11.48 6.89
N PHE A 100 -3.89 -12.66 6.33
CA PHE A 100 -3.91 -12.87 4.88
C PHE A 100 -4.91 -11.94 4.19
N TRP A 101 -6.14 -11.86 4.69
CA TRP A 101 -7.15 -10.98 4.11
C TRP A 101 -6.85 -9.51 4.35
N ALA A 102 -6.25 -9.15 5.50
CA ALA A 102 -5.90 -7.77 5.79
C ALA A 102 -4.83 -7.20 4.86
N CYS A 103 -3.84 -8.01 4.46
CA CYS A 103 -2.63 -7.53 3.77
C CYS A 103 -2.40 -8.15 2.38
N GLY A 104 -2.81 -9.41 2.17
CA GLY A 104 -2.43 -10.22 1.01
C GLY A 104 -2.80 -9.62 -0.34
N PRO A 105 -4.09 -9.44 -0.67
CA PRO A 105 -4.51 -8.94 -1.99
C PRO A 105 -3.92 -7.57 -2.32
N GLN A 106 -3.77 -6.71 -1.31
CA GLN A 106 -3.28 -5.34 -1.44
C GLN A 106 -1.78 -5.31 -1.75
N VAL A 107 -0.98 -6.10 -1.03
CA VAL A 107 0.47 -6.20 -1.27
C VAL A 107 0.77 -6.85 -2.62
N ILE A 108 0.01 -7.89 -3.01
CA ILE A 108 0.15 -8.54 -4.31
C ILE A 108 -0.18 -7.55 -5.45
N GLY A 109 -1.31 -6.84 -5.33
CA GLY A 109 -1.72 -5.82 -6.30
C GLY A 109 -0.70 -4.69 -6.43
N LEU A 110 -0.15 -4.22 -5.31
CA LEU A 110 0.89 -3.19 -5.30
C LEU A 110 2.17 -3.67 -5.97
N GLY A 111 2.66 -4.85 -5.62
CA GLY A 111 3.89 -5.42 -6.20
C GLY A 111 3.78 -5.60 -7.71
N ILE A 112 2.67 -6.17 -8.19
CA ILE A 112 2.41 -6.35 -9.63
C ILE A 112 2.28 -4.99 -10.33
N GLY A 113 1.52 -4.06 -9.74
CA GLY A 113 1.31 -2.72 -10.30
C GLY A 113 2.62 -1.94 -10.48
N VAL A 114 3.47 -1.94 -9.45
CA VAL A 114 4.80 -1.30 -9.51
C VAL A 114 5.69 -1.97 -10.55
N ALA A 115 5.77 -3.30 -10.54
CA ALA A 115 6.62 -4.05 -11.48
C ALA A 115 6.21 -3.80 -12.94
N LEU A 116 4.90 -3.82 -13.23
CA LEU A 116 4.38 -3.53 -14.57
C LEU A 116 4.60 -2.07 -14.97
N GLY A 117 4.38 -1.12 -14.06
CA GLY A 117 4.58 0.30 -14.32
C GLY A 117 6.04 0.66 -14.62
N CYS A 118 6.98 0.08 -13.88
CA CYS A 118 8.40 0.25 -14.19
C CYS A 118 8.80 -0.45 -15.50
N SER A 119 8.25 -1.64 -15.78
CA SER A 119 8.59 -2.41 -16.99
C SER A 119 8.07 -1.75 -18.29
N LEU A 120 6.94 -1.04 -18.23
CA LEU A 120 6.37 -0.34 -19.40
C LEU A 120 7.29 0.74 -19.97
N ILE A 121 8.08 1.39 -19.10
CA ILE A 121 8.93 2.53 -19.48
C ILE A 121 10.35 2.09 -19.75
N LEU A 122 10.82 1.06 -19.05
CA LEU A 122 12.17 0.56 -19.18
C LEU A 122 12.32 -0.44 -20.32
N LYS A 123 11.28 -0.73 -21.11
CA LYS A 123 11.27 -1.70 -22.21
C LYS A 123 12.29 -1.43 -23.33
#